data_AF-A0A8C2NPM4-F1
#
_entry.id   AF-A0A8C2NPM4-F1
#
_cell.length_a   1.000
_cell.length_b   1.000
_cell.length_c   1.000
_cell.angle_alpha   90.00
_cell.angle_beta   90.00
_cell.angle_gamma   90.00
#
_symmetry.space_group_name_H-M   'P 1'
#
loop_
_entity.id
_entity.type
_entity.pdbx_description
1 polymer ?
#
loop_
_entity_poly.entity_id
_entity_poly.type
_entity_poly.pdbx_seq_one_letter_code
_entity_poly.pdbx_strand_id
1 'polypeptide(L)'
;MVARGEMARFWSLESLHPVSSDGGAEPSALVDDNGSEEDFSYEDLCRANPRYLQPGGEQLAINELIGDGSVVCAEALWDHVTMDEQELGFKAGDVIQVLEASHKDWWWGRSADREAWFPASFVRLRVNQEELSEGSSGSPGEEQEEDTGRARHKHPESKQQMRANVVQEIMDTERVYIKHLRDICEGYIRQCRKHTAMFSVAQLATIFGNIEDIYRFQRKFLKDLEKQYNKEEPHLSEIGSCFLQHQEGFAIYSEYCNNHPGACAELAGLMRQRRYRHFFEACRLLQQMIDIALDGFLLTPVQKICKYPLQLAELLKYTAPEHSDYENIKAAYEAMKNVACLINERKRKLESIDKIARWQVSIVGWEGQDLLERSSELIHSGELTSVTRQGRSQQRTFFLFDHQLVFCKKDLLRRDVLYYRGRTDTDAVELVDLEDGRDGARGLGLRNAFRLASHTGDEVHLFCARKPEDKARWLQAFRDERRRVQEDRALGMEISENQKKLAMLNAQKAAHGKSKGCELS
;
A
#
# COMPACT_ATOMS: atom_id res chain seq x y z
N MET A 1 18.14 -40.85 -17.16
CA MET A 1 18.78 -41.61 -16.07
C MET A 1 18.44 -40.87 -14.77
N VAL A 2 17.50 -41.42 -13.98
CA VAL A 2 17.29 -41.28 -12.51
C VAL A 2 17.19 -39.84 -11.93
N ALA A 3 16.12 -39.36 -11.26
CA ALA A 3 14.89 -39.94 -10.73
C ALA A 3 13.78 -38.86 -10.66
N ARG A 4 12.54 -39.30 -10.92
CA ARG A 4 11.27 -38.66 -10.53
C ARG A 4 10.76 -39.32 -9.24
N GLY A 5 9.90 -38.61 -8.51
CA GLY A 5 8.99 -39.14 -7.48
C GLY A 5 9.35 -38.67 -6.05
N GLU A 6 8.47 -38.34 -5.13
CA GLU A 6 7.00 -38.42 -4.96
C GLU A 6 6.67 -37.35 -3.88
N MET A 7 5.55 -36.62 -3.91
CA MET A 7 4.34 -37.03 -3.20
C MET A 7 3.18 -36.10 -3.61
N ALA A 8 2.36 -36.60 -4.53
CA ALA A 8 0.95 -36.28 -4.61
C ALA A 8 0.20 -37.60 -4.41
N ARG A 9 -0.70 -37.63 -3.41
CA ARG A 9 -1.94 -38.44 -3.29
C ARG A 9 -2.23 -38.83 -1.83
N PHE A 10 -3.54 -39.03 -1.57
CA PHE A 10 -4.26 -39.25 -0.31
C PHE A 10 -4.63 -37.91 0.38
N TRP A 11 -5.90 -37.48 0.36
CA TRP A 11 -7.07 -38.24 0.84
C TRP A 11 -8.31 -38.10 -0.06
N SER A 12 -8.93 -39.25 -0.34
CA SER A 12 -10.27 -39.41 -0.90
C SER A 12 -11.31 -39.31 0.22
N LEU A 13 -12.46 -38.69 -0.07
CA LEU A 13 -13.71 -38.84 0.68
C LEU A 13 -14.24 -40.28 0.58
N GLU A 14 -15.19 -40.60 1.48
CA GLU A 14 -15.93 -41.88 1.71
C GLU A 14 -15.34 -42.73 2.86
N SER A 15 -16.02 -43.13 3.92
CA SER A 15 -17.45 -43.09 4.31
C SER A 15 -17.53 -43.18 5.84
N LEU A 16 -18.36 -42.37 6.51
CA LEU A 16 -18.98 -42.77 7.79
C LEU A 16 -20.34 -42.06 7.92
N HIS A 17 -21.40 -42.87 7.93
CA HIS A 17 -22.76 -42.46 8.23
C HIS A 17 -22.91 -41.99 9.70
N PRO A 18 -23.92 -41.15 10.00
CA PRO A 18 -24.17 -40.65 11.34
C PRO A 18 -24.83 -41.73 12.21
N VAL A 19 -24.34 -41.91 13.44
CA VAL A 19 -25.11 -42.56 14.50
C VAL A 19 -25.69 -41.47 15.38
N SER A 20 -27.00 -41.37 15.33
CA SER A 20 -27.86 -40.59 16.21
C SER A 20 -27.68 -41.06 17.65
N SER A 21 -27.49 -40.13 18.58
CA SER A 21 -27.92 -40.33 19.96
C SER A 21 -28.56 -39.05 20.47
N ASP A 22 -29.85 -39.21 20.70
CA ASP A 22 -30.76 -38.40 21.50
C ASP A 22 -30.22 -38.18 22.92
N GLY A 23 -30.62 -37.07 23.55
CA GLY A 23 -30.21 -36.74 24.91
C GLY A 23 -30.40 -35.27 25.27
N GLY A 24 -31.65 -34.85 25.42
CA GLY A 24 -32.01 -33.52 25.88
C GLY A 24 -31.67 -33.23 27.34
N ALA A 25 -31.47 -31.95 27.65
CA ALA A 25 -31.73 -31.34 28.94
C ALA A 25 -31.77 -29.80 28.79
N GLU A 26 -32.96 -29.23 28.89
CA GLU A 26 -33.19 -27.82 29.26
C GLU A 26 -33.47 -27.74 30.79
N PRO A 27 -33.72 -26.54 31.39
CA PRO A 27 -32.83 -25.40 31.50
C PRO A 27 -32.77 -24.94 32.99
N SER A 28 -31.93 -23.94 33.31
CA SER A 28 -32.12 -23.18 34.55
C SER A 28 -31.99 -21.69 34.26
N ALA A 29 -33.15 -21.04 34.29
CA ALA A 29 -33.32 -19.60 34.25
C ALA A 29 -32.80 -18.95 35.54
N LEU A 30 -32.21 -17.75 35.45
CA LEU A 30 -32.45 -16.64 36.36
C LEU A 30 -32.12 -15.28 35.68
N VAL A 31 -33.21 -14.62 35.25
CA VAL A 31 -33.61 -13.20 35.42
C VAL A 31 -32.69 -12.04 34.97
N ASP A 32 -33.11 -11.43 33.86
CA ASP A 32 -33.26 -10.01 33.49
C ASP A 32 -32.43 -8.90 34.16
N ASP A 33 -31.74 -8.13 33.31
CA ASP A 33 -31.81 -6.67 33.34
C ASP A 33 -32.01 -6.16 31.89
N ASN A 34 -33.05 -5.35 31.71
CA ASN A 34 -33.72 -5.07 30.44
C ASN A 34 -33.32 -3.67 29.94
N GLY A 35 -32.47 -3.62 28.92
CA GLY A 35 -32.20 -2.42 28.13
C GLY A 35 -32.63 -2.67 26.69
N SER A 36 -33.78 -2.12 26.31
CA SER A 36 -34.41 -2.29 25.00
C SER A 36 -33.55 -1.75 23.85
N GLU A 37 -32.98 -2.63 23.05
CA GLU A 37 -32.60 -2.35 21.66
C GLU A 37 -33.59 -3.09 20.75
N GLU A 38 -34.23 -2.36 19.86
CA GLU A 38 -35.18 -2.90 18.89
C GLU A 38 -34.45 -3.87 17.95
N ASP A 39 -34.74 -5.16 18.13
CA ASP A 39 -34.20 -6.28 17.38
C ASP A 39 -34.74 -6.21 15.94
N PHE A 40 -33.91 -5.74 15.00
CA PHE A 40 -34.16 -5.96 13.58
C PHE A 40 -33.93 -7.44 13.28
N SER A 41 -35.02 -8.19 13.10
CA SER A 41 -35.07 -9.58 12.67
C SER A 41 -34.02 -9.87 11.57
N TYR A 42 -33.02 -10.67 11.95
CA TYR A 42 -31.82 -11.02 11.21
C TYR A 42 -32.07 -11.99 10.03
N GLU A 43 -33.29 -12.54 9.90
CA GLU A 43 -33.59 -13.54 8.86
C GLU A 43 -33.85 -12.93 7.47
N ASP A 44 -34.25 -11.65 7.38
CA ASP A 44 -34.61 -11.04 6.10
C ASP A 44 -33.41 -10.51 5.28
N LEU A 45 -32.24 -10.29 5.90
CA LEU A 45 -31.01 -9.85 5.22
C LEU A 45 -30.21 -11.00 4.61
N CYS A 46 -30.51 -12.26 4.96
CA CYS A 46 -29.74 -13.42 4.53
C CYS A 46 -30.14 -13.97 3.14
N ARG A 47 -31.18 -13.42 2.49
CA ARG A 47 -31.69 -13.98 1.22
C ARG A 47 -30.98 -13.52 -0.06
N ALA A 48 -30.02 -12.60 0.02
CA ALA A 48 -29.22 -12.20 -1.14
C ALA A 48 -27.81 -11.76 -0.71
N ASN A 49 -27.00 -12.71 -0.24
CA ASN A 49 -25.57 -12.45 -0.09
C ASN A 49 -24.97 -12.29 -1.51
N PRO A 50 -24.34 -11.15 -1.88
CA PRO A 50 -23.72 -11.01 -3.19
C PRO A 50 -22.67 -12.11 -3.38
N ARG A 51 -22.76 -12.87 -4.49
CA ARG A 51 -21.97 -14.10 -4.73
C ARG A 51 -20.46 -13.92 -4.61
N TYR A 52 -19.96 -12.71 -4.80
CA TYR A 52 -18.55 -12.32 -4.64
C TYR A 52 -17.99 -12.57 -3.22
N LEU A 53 -18.84 -12.65 -2.18
CA LEU A 53 -18.41 -12.61 -0.78
C LEU A 53 -18.39 -13.98 -0.06
N GLN A 54 -18.57 -15.10 -0.78
CA GLN A 54 -18.33 -16.45 -0.26
C GLN A 54 -16.87 -16.91 -0.49
N PRO A 55 -16.32 -17.88 0.27
CA PRO A 55 -15.02 -18.48 -0.04
C PRO A 55 -15.02 -19.08 -1.44
N GLY A 56 -14.18 -18.55 -2.34
CA GLY A 56 -14.19 -18.91 -3.76
C GLY A 56 -15.32 -18.29 -4.57
N GLY A 57 -16.18 -17.44 -3.98
CA GLY A 57 -17.32 -16.80 -4.65
C GLY A 57 -16.91 -15.71 -5.64
N GLU A 58 -15.92 -14.87 -5.29
CA GLU A 58 -15.23 -13.99 -6.23
C GLU A 58 -14.61 -14.80 -7.37
N GLN A 59 -13.93 -15.90 -7.04
CA GLN A 59 -13.22 -16.74 -8.00
C GLN A 59 -14.17 -17.47 -8.98
N LEU A 60 -15.29 -17.98 -8.47
CA LEU A 60 -16.34 -18.61 -9.25
C LEU A 60 -17.06 -17.60 -10.14
N ALA A 61 -17.40 -16.42 -9.60
CA ALA A 61 -18.02 -15.35 -10.40
C ALA A 61 -17.09 -14.84 -11.51
N ILE A 62 -15.79 -14.70 -11.24
CA ILE A 62 -14.79 -14.31 -12.26
C ILE A 62 -14.67 -15.40 -13.33
N ASN A 63 -14.54 -16.67 -12.93
CA ASN A 63 -14.38 -17.76 -13.89
C ASN A 63 -15.65 -18.02 -14.72
N GLU A 64 -16.85 -17.76 -14.17
CA GLU A 64 -18.10 -17.76 -14.93
C GLU A 64 -18.12 -16.61 -15.95
N LEU A 65 -17.78 -15.38 -15.54
CA LEU A 65 -17.72 -14.23 -16.44
C LEU A 65 -16.70 -14.44 -17.58
N ILE A 66 -15.52 -14.99 -17.26
CA ILE A 66 -14.49 -15.34 -18.25
C ILE A 66 -14.99 -16.48 -19.15
N GLY A 67 -15.63 -17.50 -18.57
CA GLY A 67 -16.19 -18.65 -19.29
C GLY A 67 -17.31 -18.28 -20.28
N ASP A 68 -18.08 -17.24 -19.96
CA ASP A 68 -19.11 -16.66 -20.82
C ASP A 68 -18.54 -15.72 -21.90
N GLY A 69 -17.22 -15.55 -21.96
CA GLY A 69 -16.52 -14.70 -22.93
C GLY A 69 -16.54 -13.21 -22.59
N SER A 70 -16.95 -12.84 -21.37
CA SER A 70 -16.96 -11.44 -20.93
C SER A 70 -15.56 -10.97 -20.55
N VAL A 71 -15.24 -9.72 -20.88
CA VAL A 71 -13.98 -9.10 -20.47
C VAL A 71 -14.05 -8.71 -18.99
N VAL A 72 -13.17 -9.29 -18.17
CA VAL A 72 -13.06 -8.97 -16.75
C VAL A 72 -11.86 -8.06 -16.52
N CYS A 73 -12.09 -6.86 -16.00
CA CYS A 73 -11.08 -5.87 -15.66
C CYS A 73 -10.91 -5.75 -14.14
N ALA A 74 -9.65 -5.65 -13.71
CA ALA A 74 -9.24 -5.30 -12.37
C ALA A 74 -8.32 -4.07 -12.40
N GLU A 75 -8.22 -3.37 -11.28
CA GLU A 75 -7.39 -2.19 -11.10
C GLU A 75 -6.42 -2.40 -9.93
N ALA A 76 -5.15 -2.05 -10.12
CA ALA A 76 -4.10 -2.33 -9.15
C ALA A 76 -4.22 -1.46 -7.88
N LEU A 77 -4.19 -2.11 -6.71
CA LEU A 77 -4.14 -1.51 -5.37
C LEU A 77 -2.73 -1.11 -4.95
N TRP A 78 -1.73 -1.86 -5.41
CA TRP A 78 -0.33 -1.71 -5.03
C TRP A 78 0.57 -1.82 -6.25
N ASP A 79 1.74 -1.19 -6.17
CA ASP A 79 2.83 -1.50 -7.09
C ASP A 79 3.25 -2.95 -6.89
N HIS A 80 3.21 -3.75 -7.95
CA HIS A 80 3.85 -5.05 -8.00
C HIS A 80 5.17 -4.89 -8.75
N VAL A 81 6.23 -4.62 -8.00
CA VAL A 81 7.59 -4.55 -8.55
C VAL A 81 8.17 -5.96 -8.54
N THR A 82 8.34 -6.53 -9.72
CA THR A 82 8.93 -7.85 -9.90
C THR A 82 10.09 -7.81 -10.89
N MET A 83 11.06 -8.70 -10.69
CA MET A 83 12.15 -8.97 -11.61
C MET A 83 11.96 -10.33 -12.32
N ASP A 84 10.88 -11.05 -12.02
CA ASP A 84 10.57 -12.35 -12.63
C ASP A 84 9.88 -12.17 -13.98
N GLU A 85 10.36 -12.87 -15.00
CA GLU A 85 9.79 -12.88 -16.34
C GLU A 85 8.46 -13.65 -16.43
N GLN A 86 8.05 -14.35 -15.37
CA GLN A 86 6.74 -15.02 -15.27
C GLN A 86 5.69 -14.17 -14.53
N GLU A 87 6.11 -13.08 -13.89
CA GLU A 87 5.24 -12.19 -13.12
C GLU A 87 4.97 -10.87 -13.86
N LEU A 88 3.74 -10.37 -13.74
CA LEU A 88 3.29 -9.14 -14.36
C LEU A 88 3.59 -7.96 -13.43
N GLY A 89 4.56 -7.12 -13.77
CA GLY A 89 4.82 -5.89 -13.02
C GLY A 89 3.83 -4.78 -13.39
N PHE A 90 3.32 -4.05 -12.40
CA PHE A 90 2.41 -2.92 -12.58
C PHE A 90 2.51 -1.91 -11.44
N LYS A 91 1.96 -0.72 -11.66
CA LYS A 91 1.82 0.35 -10.67
C LYS A 91 0.40 0.43 -10.15
N ALA A 92 0.24 0.93 -8.92
CA ALA A 92 -1.07 1.22 -8.37
C ALA A 92 -1.87 2.15 -9.31
N GLY A 93 -3.12 1.76 -9.60
CA GLY A 93 -4.01 2.42 -10.57
C GLY A 93 -3.97 1.85 -11.99
N ASP A 94 -3.04 0.96 -12.33
CA ASP A 94 -3.01 0.31 -13.64
C ASP A 94 -4.21 -0.64 -13.80
N VAL A 95 -4.78 -0.68 -15.02
CA VAL A 95 -5.88 -1.59 -15.37
C VAL A 95 -5.32 -2.87 -15.97
N ILE A 96 -5.79 -4.00 -15.45
CA ILE A 96 -5.35 -5.34 -15.84
C ILE A 96 -6.57 -6.14 -16.27
N GLN A 97 -6.52 -6.72 -17.48
CA GLN A 97 -7.52 -7.67 -17.92
C GLN A 97 -7.24 -9.03 -17.27
N VAL A 98 -8.20 -9.57 -16.51
CA VAL A 98 -8.09 -10.88 -15.88
C VAL A 98 -8.50 -11.95 -16.90
N LEU A 99 -7.57 -12.84 -17.23
CA LEU A 99 -7.75 -13.91 -18.21
C LEU A 99 -8.04 -15.26 -17.55
N GLU A 100 -7.46 -15.52 -16.38
CA GLU A 100 -7.70 -16.74 -15.62
C GLU A 100 -7.62 -16.46 -14.12
N ALA A 101 -8.63 -16.89 -13.35
CA ALA A 101 -8.64 -16.82 -11.90
C ALA A 101 -8.81 -18.22 -11.30
N SER A 102 -8.03 -19.21 -11.75
CA SER A 102 -8.12 -20.60 -11.26
C SER A 102 -7.42 -20.81 -9.92
N HIS A 103 -6.46 -19.95 -9.55
CA HIS A 103 -5.75 -20.00 -8.27
C HIS A 103 -6.19 -18.85 -7.32
N LYS A 104 -6.28 -19.15 -6.02
CA LYS A 104 -6.80 -18.23 -4.98
C LYS A 104 -5.96 -16.96 -4.85
N ASP A 105 -4.64 -17.11 -4.90
CA ASP A 105 -3.70 -16.03 -4.59
C ASP A 105 -3.05 -15.41 -5.83
N TRP A 106 -3.13 -16.08 -6.99
CA TRP A 106 -2.40 -15.72 -8.21
C TRP A 106 -3.32 -15.86 -9.43
N TRP A 107 -3.47 -14.80 -10.20
CA TRP A 107 -4.31 -14.78 -11.41
C TRP A 107 -3.43 -14.56 -12.64
N TRP A 108 -3.87 -15.07 -13.79
CA TRP A 108 -3.26 -14.79 -15.07
C TRP A 108 -3.99 -13.60 -15.70
N GLY A 109 -3.23 -12.62 -16.18
CA GLY A 109 -3.84 -11.45 -16.82
C GLY A 109 -2.92 -10.73 -17.76
N ARG A 110 -3.51 -9.75 -18.44
CA ARG A 110 -2.90 -8.98 -19.51
C ARG A 110 -2.88 -7.50 -19.14
N SER A 111 -1.73 -6.86 -19.35
CA SER A 111 -1.58 -5.40 -19.30
C SER A 111 -0.78 -4.93 -20.50
N ALA A 112 -1.30 -3.95 -21.23
CA ALA A 112 -0.77 -3.31 -22.46
C ALA A 112 -0.15 -4.28 -23.50
N ASP A 113 1.03 -4.84 -23.21
CA ASP A 113 1.84 -5.65 -24.14
C ASP A 113 2.28 -7.02 -23.58
N ARG A 114 1.88 -7.40 -22.35
CA ARG A 114 2.36 -8.64 -21.71
C ARG A 114 1.27 -9.36 -20.93
N GLU A 115 1.33 -10.70 -21.00
CA GLU A 115 0.57 -11.62 -20.17
C GLU A 115 1.50 -12.29 -19.17
N ALA A 116 1.14 -12.27 -17.89
CA ALA A 116 1.91 -12.89 -16.84
C ALA A 116 1.04 -13.10 -15.58
N TRP A 117 1.58 -13.87 -14.61
CA TRP A 117 0.91 -14.09 -13.33
C TRP A 117 1.00 -12.84 -12.47
N PHE A 118 -0.06 -12.53 -11.74
CA PHE A 118 -0.05 -11.46 -10.74
C PHE A 118 -0.82 -11.85 -9.48
N PRO A 119 -0.46 -11.28 -8.32
CA PRO A 119 -1.14 -11.59 -7.07
C PRO A 119 -2.55 -10.97 -7.03
N ALA A 120 -3.56 -11.81 -6.82
CA ALA A 120 -4.97 -11.39 -6.74
C ALA A 120 -5.21 -10.33 -5.64
N SER A 121 -4.47 -10.44 -4.54
CA SER A 121 -4.54 -9.53 -3.39
C SER A 121 -4.05 -8.10 -3.70
N PHE A 122 -3.41 -7.88 -4.84
CA PHE A 122 -2.87 -6.58 -5.26
C PHE A 122 -3.81 -5.83 -6.20
N VAL A 123 -4.99 -6.38 -6.51
CA VAL A 123 -5.95 -5.74 -7.43
C VAL A 123 -7.36 -5.68 -6.83
N ARG A 124 -8.20 -4.82 -7.39
CA ARG A 124 -9.66 -4.75 -7.14
C ARG A 124 -10.39 -4.95 -8.46
N LEU A 125 -11.34 -5.88 -8.51
CA LEU A 125 -12.22 -6.03 -9.67
C LEU A 125 -13.14 -4.80 -9.81
N ARG A 126 -13.35 -4.37 -11.06
CA ARG A 126 -14.32 -3.31 -11.35
C ARG A 126 -15.74 -3.84 -11.16
N VAL A 127 -16.63 -3.01 -10.60
CA VAL A 127 -18.03 -3.35 -10.38
C VAL A 127 -18.75 -3.36 -11.73
N ASN A 128 -18.48 -2.36 -12.55
CA ASN A 128 -19.02 -2.26 -13.90
C ASN A 128 -17.95 -2.69 -14.92
N GLN A 129 -18.12 -3.89 -15.49
CA GLN A 129 -17.29 -4.46 -16.55
C GLN A 129 -17.70 -3.84 -17.89
N GLU A 130 -17.22 -2.64 -18.21
CA GLU A 130 -17.43 -2.04 -19.53
C GLU A 130 -16.53 -2.71 -20.58
N GLU A 131 -17.06 -2.96 -21.78
CA GLU A 131 -16.27 -3.40 -22.92
C GLU A 131 -15.20 -2.34 -23.22
N LEU A 132 -13.93 -2.77 -23.28
CA LEU A 132 -12.87 -1.98 -23.89
C LEU A 132 -13.27 -1.74 -25.35
N SER A 133 -13.96 -0.64 -25.65
CA SER A 133 -14.19 -0.24 -27.05
C SER A 133 -12.82 0.03 -27.64
N GLU A 134 -12.30 -0.93 -28.41
CA GLU A 134 -11.05 -0.79 -29.14
C GLU A 134 -11.08 0.50 -29.96
N GLY A 135 -9.92 1.15 -29.97
CA GLY A 135 -9.76 2.51 -30.44
C GLY A 135 -10.25 2.76 -31.85
N SER A 136 -10.59 4.03 -32.06
CA SER A 136 -10.81 4.65 -33.36
C SER A 136 -9.72 4.26 -34.38
N SER A 137 -10.04 3.34 -35.28
CA SER A 137 -9.36 3.23 -36.57
C SER A 137 -10.34 2.71 -37.62
N GLY A 138 -11.04 3.64 -38.27
CA GLY A 138 -11.84 3.40 -39.46
C GLY A 138 -11.89 4.69 -40.29
N SER A 139 -11.23 4.68 -41.44
CA SER A 139 -11.10 5.79 -42.40
C SER A 139 -12.43 6.43 -42.81
N PRO A 140 -12.46 7.72 -43.19
CA PRO A 140 -13.66 8.35 -43.73
C PRO A 140 -13.86 7.94 -45.20
N GLY A 141 -14.99 7.28 -45.48
CA GLY A 141 -15.43 6.94 -46.83
C GLY A 141 -16.95 7.02 -46.94
N GLU A 142 -17.42 8.12 -47.53
CA GLU A 142 -18.63 8.34 -48.34
C GLU A 142 -19.97 7.64 -48.00
N GLU A 143 -20.91 8.50 -47.57
CA GLU A 143 -22.36 8.58 -47.83
C GLU A 143 -23.20 7.32 -48.17
N GLN A 144 -24.23 7.08 -47.34
CA GLN A 144 -25.61 6.85 -47.82
C GLN A 144 -26.64 7.02 -46.68
N GLU A 145 -27.57 7.95 -46.87
CA GLU A 145 -28.85 8.01 -46.16
C GLU A 145 -29.72 6.81 -46.58
N GLU A 146 -30.28 6.06 -45.63
CA GLU A 146 -31.73 5.81 -45.52
C GLU A 146 -32.11 4.90 -44.34
N ASP A 147 -33.03 5.43 -43.56
CA ASP A 147 -34.20 4.77 -42.96
C ASP A 147 -34.14 4.00 -41.62
N THR A 148 -35.21 4.29 -40.87
CA THR A 148 -35.81 3.61 -39.72
C THR A 148 -35.29 3.94 -38.33
N GLY A 149 -36.14 4.65 -37.59
CA GLY A 149 -35.88 5.11 -36.26
C GLY A 149 -35.97 4.00 -35.20
N ARG A 150 -35.03 4.06 -34.26
CA ARG A 150 -35.24 3.58 -32.88
C ARG A 150 -34.20 4.14 -31.90
N ALA A 151 -33.81 5.40 -32.07
CA ALA A 151 -32.92 6.09 -31.11
C ALA A 151 -33.74 7.02 -30.20
N ARG A 152 -34.58 6.45 -29.34
CA ARG A 152 -35.26 7.20 -28.27
C ARG A 152 -35.23 6.36 -26.99
N HIS A 153 -34.51 6.89 -26.00
CA HIS A 153 -34.56 6.54 -24.56
C HIS A 153 -33.93 5.21 -24.08
N LYS A 154 -32.59 5.14 -23.97
CA LYS A 154 -31.92 4.09 -23.16
C LYS A 154 -30.71 4.53 -22.32
N HIS A 155 -30.40 5.82 -22.21
CA HIS A 155 -29.07 6.24 -21.70
C HIS A 155 -28.97 6.87 -20.28
N PRO A 156 -30.02 7.43 -19.64
CA PRO A 156 -29.92 7.94 -18.26
C PRO A 156 -30.02 6.85 -17.19
N GLU A 157 -30.99 5.94 -17.34
CA GLU A 157 -31.29 4.86 -16.39
C GLU A 157 -30.09 3.90 -16.23
N SER A 158 -29.31 3.68 -17.30
CA SER A 158 -28.10 2.84 -17.25
C SER A 158 -26.99 3.45 -16.39
N LYS A 159 -26.74 4.76 -16.49
CA LYS A 159 -25.72 5.43 -15.66
C LYS A 159 -26.13 5.54 -14.20
N GLN A 160 -27.40 5.84 -13.93
CA GLN A 160 -27.96 5.83 -12.58
C GLN A 160 -27.87 4.44 -11.95
N GLN A 161 -28.18 3.38 -12.72
CA GLN A 161 -28.02 2.01 -12.25
C GLN A 161 -26.54 1.66 -11.99
N MET A 162 -25.61 2.06 -12.86
CA MET A 162 -24.17 1.86 -12.63
C MET A 162 -23.69 2.57 -11.36
N ARG A 163 -24.15 3.80 -11.09
CA ARG A 163 -23.89 4.50 -9.83
C ARG A 163 -24.50 3.75 -8.63
N ALA A 164 -25.75 3.30 -8.73
CA ALA A 164 -26.40 2.52 -7.68
C ALA A 164 -25.61 1.26 -7.34
N ASN A 165 -25.11 0.54 -8.35
CA ASN A 165 -24.28 -0.66 -8.15
C ASN A 165 -23.01 -0.34 -7.34
N VAL A 166 -22.33 0.75 -7.67
CA VAL A 166 -21.11 1.17 -6.96
C VAL A 166 -21.42 1.58 -5.52
N VAL A 167 -22.50 2.35 -5.30
CA VAL A 167 -22.93 2.72 -3.93
C VAL A 167 -23.23 1.48 -3.10
N GLN A 168 -23.99 0.52 -3.66
CA GLN A 168 -24.30 -0.74 -2.98
C GLN A 168 -23.04 -1.54 -2.66
N GLU A 169 -22.11 -1.66 -3.60
CA GLU A 169 -20.82 -2.34 -3.36
C GLU A 169 -20.04 -1.69 -2.23
N ILE A 170 -19.96 -0.37 -2.18
CA ILE A 170 -19.31 0.35 -1.08
C ILE A 170 -19.98 0.00 0.26
N MET A 171 -21.31 0.06 0.33
CA MET A 171 -22.05 -0.21 1.56
C MET A 171 -21.88 -1.67 2.03
N ASP A 172 -21.99 -2.62 1.10
CA ASP A 172 -21.93 -4.05 1.43
C ASP A 172 -20.51 -4.46 1.82
N THR A 173 -19.49 -4.00 1.09
CA THR A 173 -18.10 -4.27 1.46
C THR A 173 -17.72 -3.61 2.78
N GLU A 174 -18.31 -2.47 3.13
CA GLU A 174 -18.09 -1.81 4.42
C GLU A 174 -18.70 -2.60 5.59
N ARG A 175 -19.92 -3.11 5.43
CA ARG A 175 -20.57 -3.99 6.43
C ARG A 175 -19.77 -5.27 6.66
N VAL A 176 -19.32 -5.91 5.58
CA VAL A 176 -18.48 -7.11 5.66
C VAL A 176 -17.15 -6.81 6.35
N TYR A 177 -16.50 -5.70 5.99
CA TYR A 177 -15.24 -5.31 6.61
C TYR A 177 -15.38 -5.10 8.13
N ILE A 178 -16.43 -4.40 8.57
CA ILE A 178 -16.72 -4.23 10.00
C ILE A 178 -17.02 -5.55 10.70
N LYS A 179 -17.73 -6.46 10.03
CA LYS A 179 -17.94 -7.82 10.54
C LYS A 179 -16.59 -8.52 10.76
N HIS A 180 -15.67 -8.45 9.80
CA HIS A 180 -14.33 -9.03 9.96
C HIS A 180 -13.57 -8.40 11.13
N LEU A 181 -13.56 -7.07 11.26
CA LEU A 181 -12.92 -6.38 12.38
C LEU A 181 -13.51 -6.81 13.73
N ARG A 182 -14.84 -6.93 13.82
CA ARG A 182 -15.53 -7.45 15.01
C ARG A 182 -15.08 -8.87 15.31
N ASP A 183 -15.13 -9.76 14.33
CA ASP A 183 -14.78 -11.17 14.50
C ASP A 183 -13.31 -11.32 14.92
N ILE A 184 -12.41 -10.42 14.49
CA ILE A 184 -11.03 -10.35 15.01
C ILE A 184 -10.99 -9.94 16.49
N CYS A 185 -11.66 -8.84 16.84
CA CYS A 185 -11.65 -8.31 18.19
C CYS A 185 -12.28 -9.28 19.21
N GLU A 186 -13.42 -9.87 18.85
CA GLU A 186 -14.21 -10.73 19.75
C GLU A 186 -13.79 -12.20 19.70
N GLY A 187 -13.47 -12.71 18.51
CA GLY A 187 -13.11 -14.11 18.29
C GLY A 187 -11.64 -14.41 18.63
N TYR A 188 -10.72 -13.49 18.31
CA TYR A 188 -9.29 -13.71 18.56
C TYR A 188 -8.77 -12.91 19.75
N ILE A 189 -8.84 -11.57 19.73
CA ILE A 189 -8.18 -10.73 20.74
C ILE A 189 -8.71 -11.04 22.14
N ARG A 190 -10.05 -11.09 22.30
CA ARG A 190 -10.70 -11.42 23.57
C ARG A 190 -10.26 -12.79 24.10
N GLN A 191 -10.13 -13.80 23.23
CA GLN A 191 -9.69 -15.13 23.64
C GLN A 191 -8.20 -15.18 23.98
N CYS A 192 -7.36 -14.48 23.21
CA CYS A 192 -5.92 -14.40 23.48
C CYS A 192 -5.64 -13.74 24.84
N ARG A 193 -6.36 -12.65 25.17
CA ARG A 193 -6.23 -11.95 26.46
C ARG A 193 -6.62 -12.83 27.66
N LYS A 194 -7.56 -13.77 27.50
CA LYS A 194 -7.93 -14.75 28.54
C LYS A 194 -6.83 -15.80 28.79
N HIS A 195 -5.98 -16.05 27.80
CA HIS A 195 -4.94 -17.08 27.85
C HIS A 195 -3.55 -16.45 28.10
N THR A 196 -3.37 -15.82 29.26
CA THR A 196 -2.11 -15.13 29.64
C THR A 196 -0.89 -16.06 29.72
N ALA A 197 -1.11 -17.37 29.91
CA ALA A 197 -0.08 -18.41 29.84
C ALA A 197 0.32 -18.79 28.39
N MET A 198 -0.36 -18.24 27.37
CA MET A 198 -0.04 -18.41 25.94
C MET A 198 0.54 -17.16 25.33
N PHE A 199 0.01 -15.99 25.70
CA PHE A 199 0.34 -14.74 25.06
C PHE A 199 0.77 -13.71 26.09
N SER A 200 1.93 -13.12 25.87
CA SER A 200 2.32 -11.92 26.61
C SER A 200 1.61 -10.68 26.05
N VAL A 201 1.47 -9.64 26.87
CA VAL A 201 0.88 -8.35 26.46
C VAL A 201 1.66 -7.75 25.28
N ALA A 202 3.00 -7.87 25.29
CA ALA A 202 3.84 -7.39 24.21
C ALA A 202 3.58 -8.12 22.89
N GLN A 203 3.44 -9.46 22.92
CA GLN A 203 3.10 -10.23 21.72
C GLN A 203 1.72 -9.86 21.16
N LEU A 204 0.73 -9.63 22.02
CA LEU A 204 -0.59 -9.20 21.56
C LEU A 204 -0.55 -7.81 20.92
N ALA A 205 0.22 -6.89 21.49
CA ALA A 205 0.44 -5.57 20.89
C ALA A 205 1.14 -5.68 19.52
N THR A 206 2.11 -6.58 19.37
CA THR A 206 2.78 -6.83 18.08
C THR A 206 1.84 -7.45 17.05
N ILE A 207 1.06 -8.48 17.41
CA ILE A 207 0.21 -9.21 16.46
C ILE A 207 -0.98 -8.37 16.01
N PHE A 208 -1.66 -7.70 16.94
CA PHE A 208 -2.93 -7.02 16.64
C PHE A 208 -2.79 -5.50 16.46
N GLY A 209 -1.69 -4.89 16.89
CA GLY A 209 -1.46 -3.46 16.76
C GLY A 209 -2.63 -2.63 17.34
N ASN A 210 -3.04 -1.62 16.58
CA ASN A 210 -4.15 -0.73 16.90
C ASN A 210 -5.49 -1.15 16.22
N ILE A 211 -5.68 -2.44 15.89
CA ILE A 211 -6.89 -2.88 15.15
C ILE A 211 -8.20 -2.63 15.89
N GLU A 212 -8.19 -2.61 17.23
CA GLU A 212 -9.37 -2.25 18.03
C GLU A 212 -9.76 -0.77 17.85
N ASP A 213 -8.78 0.10 17.61
CA ASP A 213 -9.01 1.51 17.32
C ASP A 213 -9.58 1.67 15.91
N ILE A 214 -9.04 0.93 14.93
CA ILE A 214 -9.62 0.83 13.59
C ILE A 214 -11.07 0.38 13.65
N TYR A 215 -11.38 -0.68 14.42
CA TYR A 215 -12.76 -1.16 14.58
C TYR A 215 -13.70 -0.11 15.15
N ARG A 216 -13.28 0.62 16.19
CA ARG A 216 -14.08 1.71 16.78
C ARG A 216 -14.32 2.85 15.79
N PHE A 217 -13.28 3.25 15.06
CA PHE A 217 -13.38 4.25 13.99
C PHE A 217 -14.35 3.79 12.89
N GLN A 218 -14.17 2.57 12.39
CA GLN A 218 -14.92 2.04 11.27
C GLN A 218 -16.41 1.91 11.58
N ARG A 219 -16.76 1.48 12.79
CA ARG A 219 -18.16 1.46 13.27
C ARG A 219 -18.82 2.84 13.19
N LYS A 220 -18.11 3.89 13.58
CA LYS A 220 -18.62 5.25 13.49
C LYS A 220 -18.79 5.67 12.02
N PHE A 221 -17.77 5.40 11.20
CA PHE A 221 -17.80 5.71 9.78
C PHE A 221 -18.96 5.02 9.03
N LEU A 222 -19.17 3.71 9.22
CA LEU A 222 -20.32 3.01 8.62
C LEU A 222 -21.65 3.57 9.11
N LYS A 223 -21.77 3.87 10.41
CA LYS A 223 -23.01 4.46 10.95
C LYS A 223 -23.36 5.77 10.25
N ASP A 224 -22.37 6.58 9.91
CA ASP A 224 -22.58 7.85 9.20
C ASP A 224 -22.83 7.63 7.69
N LEU A 225 -22.20 6.64 7.06
CA LEU A 225 -22.53 6.21 5.69
C LEU A 225 -23.97 5.70 5.57
N GLU A 226 -24.44 4.87 6.51
CA GLU A 226 -25.78 4.31 6.51
C GLU A 226 -26.87 5.38 6.68
N LYS A 227 -26.55 6.52 7.30
CA LYS A 227 -27.45 7.68 7.36
C LYS A 227 -27.60 8.40 6.02
N GLN A 228 -26.53 8.43 5.20
CA GLN A 228 -26.55 9.06 3.88
C GLN A 228 -27.02 8.11 2.76
N TYR A 229 -27.19 6.81 3.08
CA TYR A 229 -27.62 5.81 2.12
C TYR A 229 -29.14 5.87 1.89
N ASN A 230 -29.53 6.19 0.66
CA ASN A 230 -30.93 6.13 0.24
C ASN A 230 -31.29 4.69 -0.17
N LYS A 231 -32.15 4.04 0.63
CA LYS A 231 -32.55 2.64 0.40
C LYS A 231 -33.47 2.46 -0.81
N GLU A 232 -34.31 3.46 -1.09
CA GLU A 232 -35.29 3.40 -2.18
C GLU A 232 -34.64 3.76 -3.51
N GLU A 233 -33.77 4.77 -3.51
CA GLU A 233 -33.04 5.25 -4.68
C GLU A 233 -31.52 5.31 -4.39
N PRO A 234 -30.80 4.17 -4.41
CA PRO A 234 -29.39 4.10 -4.05
C PRO A 234 -28.49 5.07 -4.83
N HIS A 235 -28.83 5.36 -6.08
CA HIS A 235 -28.09 6.28 -6.94
C HIS A 235 -28.13 7.75 -6.45
N LEU A 236 -29.10 8.12 -5.61
CA LEU A 236 -29.20 9.46 -5.00
C LEU A 236 -28.45 9.61 -3.68
N SER A 237 -27.78 8.55 -3.20
CA SER A 237 -27.03 8.60 -1.93
C SER A 237 -25.88 9.61 -1.99
N GLU A 238 -25.67 10.37 -0.92
CA GLU A 238 -24.66 11.44 -0.81
C GLU A 238 -23.51 11.07 0.15
N ILE A 239 -22.76 10.05 -0.22
CA ILE A 239 -21.75 9.43 0.67
C ILE A 239 -20.38 10.12 0.61
N GLY A 240 -20.11 11.00 -0.36
CA GLY A 240 -18.83 11.69 -0.47
C GLY A 240 -18.49 12.53 0.77
N SER A 241 -19.49 13.20 1.33
CA SER A 241 -19.33 14.02 2.54
C SER A 241 -18.87 13.22 3.77
N CYS A 242 -19.27 11.95 3.89
CA CYS A 242 -18.87 11.08 5.00
C CYS A 242 -17.36 10.85 5.04
N PHE A 243 -16.72 10.66 3.88
CA PHE A 243 -15.28 10.46 3.77
C PHE A 243 -14.52 11.72 4.20
N LEU A 244 -14.97 12.90 3.78
CA LEU A 244 -14.34 14.17 4.12
C LEU A 244 -14.42 14.44 5.63
N GLN A 245 -15.58 14.20 6.24
CA GLN A 245 -15.78 14.36 7.69
C GLN A 245 -14.87 13.45 8.53
N HIS A 246 -14.48 12.30 7.97
CA HIS A 246 -13.68 11.28 8.67
C HIS A 246 -12.23 11.22 8.20
N GLN A 247 -11.79 12.11 7.30
CA GLN A 247 -10.49 12.05 6.62
C GLN A 247 -9.31 11.91 7.60
N GLU A 248 -9.26 12.74 8.65
CA GLU A 248 -8.20 12.69 9.66
C GLU A 248 -8.19 11.37 10.44
N GLY A 249 -9.36 10.76 10.64
CA GLY A 249 -9.51 9.51 11.36
C GLY A 249 -8.87 8.32 10.63
N PHE A 250 -8.73 8.37 9.30
CA PHE A 250 -8.04 7.33 8.55
C PHE A 250 -6.52 7.29 8.79
N ALA A 251 -5.93 8.31 9.42
CA ALA A 251 -4.49 8.34 9.73
C ALA A 251 -4.04 7.16 10.62
N ILE A 252 -4.93 6.58 11.43
CA ILE A 252 -4.64 5.42 12.29
C ILE A 252 -4.25 4.16 11.50
N TYR A 253 -4.66 4.05 10.23
CA TYR A 253 -4.26 2.95 9.35
C TYR A 253 -2.76 2.97 9.06
N SER A 254 -2.11 4.13 9.14
CA SER A 254 -0.67 4.27 8.96
C SER A 254 0.12 3.48 10.00
N GLU A 255 -0.27 3.58 11.28
CA GLU A 255 0.33 2.80 12.37
C GLU A 255 0.11 1.29 12.15
N TYR A 256 -1.10 0.90 11.76
CA TYR A 256 -1.43 -0.50 11.50
C TYR A 256 -0.58 -1.09 10.37
N CYS A 257 -0.50 -0.41 9.22
CA CYS A 257 0.27 -0.84 8.07
C CYS A 257 1.77 -0.94 8.37
N ASN A 258 2.30 -0.04 9.20
CA ASN A 258 3.71 -0.07 9.61
C ASN A 258 4.02 -1.24 10.56
N ASN A 259 3.07 -1.61 11.42
CA ASN A 259 3.22 -2.74 12.34
C ASN A 259 2.97 -4.11 11.66
N HIS A 260 2.16 -4.14 10.59
CA HIS A 260 1.72 -5.38 9.94
C HIS A 260 2.85 -6.37 9.55
N PRO A 261 4.01 -5.94 8.99
CA PRO A 261 5.13 -6.86 8.74
C PRO A 261 5.64 -7.56 10.01
N GLY A 262 5.68 -6.84 11.13
CA GLY A 262 6.06 -7.39 12.43
C GLY A 262 5.03 -8.39 12.97
N ALA A 263 3.74 -8.08 12.80
CA ALA A 263 2.65 -8.99 13.13
C ALA A 263 2.75 -10.32 12.36
N CYS A 264 3.00 -10.26 11.05
CA CYS A 264 3.19 -11.44 10.21
C CYS A 264 4.37 -12.30 10.67
N ALA A 265 5.49 -11.68 11.04
CA ALA A 265 6.68 -12.39 11.54
C ALA A 265 6.41 -13.08 12.89
N GLU A 266 5.79 -12.40 13.84
CA GLU A 266 5.44 -12.97 15.15
C GLU A 266 4.43 -14.12 14.98
N LEU A 267 3.39 -13.93 14.16
CA LEU A 267 2.37 -14.94 13.92
C LEU A 267 2.95 -16.17 13.22
N ALA A 268 3.83 -16.01 12.23
CA ALA A 268 4.55 -17.12 11.60
C ALA A 268 5.41 -17.90 12.60
N GLY A 269 6.06 -17.20 13.54
CA GLY A 269 6.79 -17.80 14.64
C GLY A 269 5.91 -18.65 15.56
N LEU A 270 4.77 -18.11 15.97
CA LEU A 270 3.78 -18.83 16.79
C LEU A 270 3.18 -20.02 16.03
N MET A 271 2.90 -19.86 14.73
CA MET A 271 2.30 -20.91 13.91
C MET A 271 3.19 -22.14 13.82
N ARG A 272 4.50 -22.06 14.07
CA ARG A 272 5.36 -23.25 14.11
C ARG A 272 4.95 -24.23 15.22
N GLN A 273 4.36 -23.75 16.30
CA GLN A 273 3.98 -24.54 17.46
C GLN A 273 2.53 -25.03 17.36
N ARG A 274 2.32 -26.35 17.52
CA ARG A 274 0.98 -26.99 17.38
C ARG A 274 -0.08 -26.38 18.30
N ARG A 275 0.29 -26.01 19.53
CA ARG A 275 -0.62 -25.38 20.51
C ARG A 275 -1.29 -24.12 19.96
N TYR A 276 -0.53 -23.25 19.29
CA TYR A 276 -1.05 -22.01 18.74
C TYR A 276 -1.88 -22.26 17.49
N ARG A 277 -1.46 -23.19 16.61
CA ARG A 277 -2.29 -23.59 15.45
C ARG A 277 -3.69 -24.04 15.87
N HIS A 278 -3.77 -24.98 16.82
CA HIS A 278 -5.07 -25.47 17.30
C HIS A 278 -5.87 -24.39 18.02
N PHE A 279 -5.20 -23.50 18.78
CA PHE A 279 -5.86 -22.41 19.45
C PHE A 279 -6.52 -21.43 18.47
N PHE A 280 -5.80 -20.98 17.44
CA PHE A 280 -6.36 -20.06 16.45
C PHE A 280 -7.44 -20.73 15.60
N GLU A 281 -7.27 -22.01 15.24
CA GLU A 281 -8.32 -22.74 14.53
C GLU A 281 -9.59 -22.91 15.38
N ALA A 282 -9.45 -23.19 16.68
CA ALA A 282 -10.59 -23.22 17.59
C ALA A 282 -11.29 -21.85 17.69
N CYS A 283 -10.53 -20.75 17.76
CA CYS A 283 -11.10 -19.40 17.73
C CYS A 283 -11.88 -19.15 16.41
N ARG A 284 -11.32 -19.59 15.27
CA ARG A 284 -11.96 -19.47 13.95
C ARG A 284 -13.30 -20.19 13.89
N LEU A 285 -13.33 -21.44 14.33
CA LEU A 285 -14.53 -22.27 14.32
C LEU A 285 -15.60 -21.76 15.28
N LEU A 286 -15.22 -21.32 16.50
CA LEU A 286 -16.15 -20.81 17.50
C LEU A 286 -16.86 -19.52 17.03
N GLN A 287 -16.14 -18.65 16.31
CA GLN A 287 -16.70 -17.42 15.76
C GLN A 287 -17.38 -17.63 14.39
N GLN A 288 -17.44 -18.88 13.90
CA GLN A 288 -18.01 -19.24 12.60
C GLN A 288 -17.43 -18.41 11.44
N MET A 289 -16.11 -18.18 11.50
CA MET A 289 -15.41 -17.42 10.47
C MET A 289 -15.18 -18.29 9.22
N ILE A 290 -15.14 -17.63 8.06
CA ILE A 290 -14.74 -18.25 6.80
C ILE A 290 -13.35 -18.90 6.91
N ASP A 291 -13.05 -19.84 6.01
CA ASP A 291 -11.79 -20.57 6.01
C ASP A 291 -10.62 -19.73 5.46
N ILE A 292 -10.30 -18.71 6.25
CA ILE A 292 -9.17 -17.81 6.10
C ILE A 292 -8.42 -17.82 7.44
N ALA A 293 -7.11 -18.03 7.36
CA ALA A 293 -6.26 -17.99 8.53
C ALA A 293 -6.15 -16.56 9.09
N LEU A 294 -5.73 -16.44 10.35
CA LEU A 294 -5.69 -15.15 11.06
C LEU A 294 -4.84 -14.08 10.34
N ASP A 295 -3.73 -14.48 9.71
CA ASP A 295 -2.89 -13.58 8.91
C ASP A 295 -3.67 -12.94 7.75
N GLY A 296 -4.49 -13.72 7.05
CA GLY A 296 -5.38 -13.20 6.00
C GLY A 296 -6.38 -12.18 6.53
N PHE A 297 -6.98 -12.43 7.71
CA PHE A 297 -7.86 -11.45 8.36
C PHE A 297 -7.12 -10.17 8.75
N LEU A 298 -5.90 -10.28 9.28
CA LEU A 298 -5.07 -9.14 9.65
C LEU A 298 -4.58 -8.32 8.45
N LEU A 299 -4.62 -8.87 7.23
CA LEU A 299 -4.32 -8.12 6.00
C LEU A 299 -5.48 -7.22 5.55
N THR A 300 -6.71 -7.50 5.99
CA THR A 300 -7.91 -6.80 5.49
C THR A 300 -7.91 -5.28 5.69
N PRO A 301 -7.38 -4.69 6.80
CA PRO A 301 -7.30 -3.23 6.92
C PRO A 301 -6.33 -2.59 5.93
N VAL A 302 -5.22 -3.28 5.64
CA VAL A 302 -4.22 -2.85 4.65
C VAL A 302 -4.81 -2.84 3.24
N GLN A 303 -5.66 -3.82 2.92
CA GLN A 303 -6.37 -3.87 1.65
C GLN A 303 -7.47 -2.81 1.58
N LYS A 304 -8.26 -2.64 2.64
CA LYS A 304 -9.42 -1.75 2.65
C LYS A 304 -9.02 -0.30 2.41
N ILE A 305 -7.95 0.18 3.06
CA ILE A 305 -7.51 1.57 2.90
C ILE A 305 -7.08 1.90 1.47
N CYS A 306 -6.57 0.93 0.71
CA CYS A 306 -6.21 1.09 -0.70
C CYS A 306 -7.38 0.89 -1.67
N LYS A 307 -8.49 0.28 -1.23
CA LYS A 307 -9.68 0.12 -2.05
C LYS A 307 -10.50 1.41 -2.16
N TYR A 308 -10.48 2.28 -1.15
CA TYR A 308 -11.29 3.50 -1.14
C TYR A 308 -11.05 4.45 -2.32
N PRO A 309 -9.81 4.78 -2.72
CA PRO A 309 -9.58 5.63 -3.90
C PRO A 309 -10.19 5.04 -5.17
N LEU A 310 -10.09 3.71 -5.35
CA LEU A 310 -10.63 3.02 -6.53
C LEU A 310 -12.16 3.03 -6.53
N GLN A 311 -12.77 2.76 -5.37
CA GLN A 311 -14.22 2.82 -5.18
C GLN A 311 -14.77 4.22 -5.46
N LEU A 312 -14.11 5.26 -4.96
CA LEU A 312 -14.50 6.66 -5.17
C LEU A 312 -14.26 7.13 -6.61
N ALA A 313 -13.19 6.68 -7.26
CA ALA A 313 -12.93 6.98 -8.68
C ALA A 313 -14.02 6.38 -9.58
N GLU A 314 -14.38 5.12 -9.33
CA GLU A 314 -15.47 4.45 -10.05
C GLU A 314 -16.82 5.11 -9.78
N LEU A 315 -17.08 5.51 -8.53
CA LEU A 315 -18.28 6.26 -8.17
C LEU A 315 -18.34 7.59 -8.92
N LEU A 316 -17.24 8.35 -8.94
CA LEU A 316 -17.13 9.63 -9.64
C LEU A 316 -17.39 9.48 -11.15
N LYS A 317 -16.87 8.42 -11.78
CA LYS A 317 -17.10 8.11 -13.20
C LYS A 317 -18.58 8.05 -13.58
N TYR A 318 -19.43 7.53 -12.68
CA TYR A 318 -20.87 7.40 -12.90
C TYR A 318 -21.70 8.49 -12.20
N THR A 319 -21.06 9.56 -11.72
CA THR A 319 -21.73 10.70 -11.10
C THR A 319 -21.77 11.87 -12.07
N ALA A 320 -22.98 12.38 -12.36
CA ALA A 320 -23.13 13.55 -13.21
C ALA A 320 -22.61 14.81 -12.49
N PRO A 321 -21.97 15.77 -13.19
CA PRO A 321 -21.50 17.02 -12.59
C PRO A 321 -22.60 17.83 -11.87
N GLU A 322 -23.85 17.65 -12.27
CA GLU A 322 -25.02 18.31 -11.68
C GLU A 322 -25.52 17.62 -10.39
N HIS A 323 -25.03 16.42 -10.08
CA HIS A 323 -25.39 15.70 -8.88
C HIS A 323 -24.82 16.42 -7.65
N SER A 324 -25.63 16.57 -6.60
CA SER A 324 -25.27 17.25 -5.34
C SER A 324 -23.98 16.73 -4.71
N ASP A 325 -23.78 15.42 -4.74
CA ASP A 325 -22.58 14.75 -4.20
C ASP A 325 -21.32 14.81 -5.09
N TYR A 326 -21.38 15.35 -6.33
CA TYR A 326 -20.26 15.28 -7.28
C TYR A 326 -18.96 15.90 -6.75
N GLU A 327 -19.02 17.15 -6.27
CA GLU A 327 -17.84 17.84 -5.73
C GLU A 327 -17.32 17.17 -4.43
N ASN A 328 -18.22 16.65 -3.60
CA ASN A 328 -17.86 15.92 -2.39
C ASN A 328 -17.14 14.60 -2.73
N ILE A 329 -17.63 13.82 -3.71
CA ILE A 329 -16.99 12.58 -4.16
C ILE A 329 -15.62 12.88 -4.75
N LYS A 330 -15.50 13.92 -5.57
CA LYS A 330 -14.23 14.34 -6.16
C LYS A 330 -13.21 14.72 -5.08
N ALA A 331 -13.61 15.52 -4.10
CA ALA A 331 -12.76 15.88 -2.98
C ALA A 331 -12.42 14.66 -2.10
N ALA A 332 -13.38 13.77 -1.85
CA ALA A 332 -13.17 12.53 -1.09
C ALA A 332 -12.18 11.60 -1.81
N TYR A 333 -12.27 11.47 -3.12
CA TYR A 333 -11.33 10.70 -3.93
C TYR A 333 -9.90 11.20 -3.75
N GLU A 334 -9.67 12.51 -3.90
CA GLU A 334 -8.34 13.10 -3.70
C GLU A 334 -7.87 12.93 -2.25
N ALA A 335 -8.75 13.12 -1.27
CA ALA A 335 -8.44 12.90 0.15
C ALA A 335 -7.99 11.46 0.42
N MET A 336 -8.73 10.46 -0.06
CA MET A 336 -8.40 9.06 0.17
C MET A 336 -7.17 8.61 -0.62
N LYS A 337 -6.94 9.18 -1.82
CA LYS A 337 -5.70 8.98 -2.56
C LYS A 337 -4.50 9.49 -1.77
N ASN A 338 -4.60 10.67 -1.18
CA ASN A 338 -3.55 11.23 -0.32
C ASN A 338 -3.30 10.36 0.92
N VAL A 339 -4.35 9.81 1.55
CA VAL A 339 -4.20 8.87 2.68
C VAL A 339 -3.45 7.60 2.25
N ALA A 340 -3.81 6.99 1.13
CA ALA A 340 -3.12 5.80 0.63
C ALA A 340 -1.64 6.09 0.28
N CYS A 341 -1.37 7.21 -0.39
CA CYS A 341 -0.01 7.67 -0.68
C CYS A 341 0.79 7.89 0.61
N LEU A 342 0.21 8.53 1.63
CA LEU A 342 0.85 8.79 2.92
C LEU A 342 1.26 7.49 3.62
N ILE A 343 0.39 6.50 3.63
CA ILE A 343 0.67 5.18 4.23
C ILE A 343 1.82 4.49 3.50
N ASN A 344 1.77 4.47 2.16
CA ASN A 344 2.83 3.89 1.33
C ASN A 344 4.17 4.60 1.57
N GLU A 345 4.15 5.93 1.64
CA GLU A 345 5.33 6.75 1.87
C GLU A 345 5.95 6.48 3.24
N ARG A 346 5.13 6.35 4.28
CA ARG A 346 5.61 6.08 5.63
C ARG A 346 6.28 4.70 5.73
N LYS A 347 5.71 3.69 5.06
CA LYS A 347 6.32 2.37 4.94
C LYS A 347 7.67 2.45 4.22
N ARG A 348 7.72 3.14 3.07
CA ARG A 348 8.96 3.36 2.29
C ARG A 348 10.06 3.99 3.13
N LYS A 349 9.72 5.00 3.93
CA LYS A 349 10.67 5.67 4.85
C LYS A 349 11.16 4.78 5.97
N LEU A 350 10.30 3.95 6.56
CA LEU A 350 10.72 2.98 7.58
C LEU A 350 11.67 1.92 7.02
N GLU A 351 11.50 1.50 5.76
CA GLU A 351 12.46 0.62 5.09
C GLU A 351 13.77 1.34 4.73
N SER A 352 13.69 2.65 4.45
CA SER A 352 14.83 3.49 4.11
C SER A 352 15.79 3.70 5.29
N ILE A 353 15.30 3.95 6.50
CA ILE A 353 16.17 4.23 7.66
C ILE A 353 17.16 3.10 7.96
N ASP A 354 16.72 1.86 7.75
CA ASP A 354 17.51 0.66 7.91
C ASP A 354 18.66 0.60 6.88
N LYS A 355 18.40 1.04 5.65
CA LYS A 355 19.41 1.13 4.59
C LYS A 355 20.39 2.26 4.87
N ILE A 356 19.90 3.42 5.31
CA ILE A 356 20.71 4.59 5.66
C ILE A 356 21.64 4.26 6.84
N ALA A 357 21.14 3.63 7.89
CA ALA A 357 21.95 3.22 9.05
C ALA A 357 23.09 2.27 8.65
N ARG A 358 22.78 1.23 7.85
CA ARG A 358 23.79 0.30 7.34
C ARG A 358 24.79 0.98 6.41
N TRP A 359 24.33 1.91 5.58
CA TRP A 359 25.20 2.70 4.71
C TRP A 359 26.16 3.56 5.54
N GLN A 360 25.66 4.31 6.53
CA GLN A 360 26.50 5.15 7.37
C GLN A 360 27.58 4.36 8.10
N VAL A 361 27.23 3.20 8.68
CA VAL A 361 28.18 2.32 9.38
C VAL A 361 29.27 1.76 8.43
N SER A 362 29.01 1.67 7.13
CA SER A 362 30.01 1.22 6.15
C SER A 362 30.97 2.33 5.71
N ILE A 363 30.67 3.61 6.00
CA ILE A 363 31.53 4.74 5.66
C ILE A 363 32.68 4.84 6.66
N VAL A 364 33.91 4.87 6.14
CA VAL A 364 35.12 4.97 6.96
C VAL A 364 35.36 6.42 7.38
N GLY A 365 35.70 6.62 8.65
CA GLY A 365 36.03 7.94 9.21
C GLY A 365 34.84 8.88 9.30
N TRP A 366 33.65 8.35 9.61
CA TRP A 366 32.44 9.16 9.82
C TRP A 366 32.65 10.20 10.93
N GLU A 367 32.26 11.45 10.67
CA GLU A 367 32.34 12.56 11.63
C GLU A 367 30.98 13.28 11.71
N GLY A 368 30.63 13.74 12.92
CA GLY A 368 29.38 14.44 13.21
C GLY A 368 28.23 13.52 13.60
N GLN A 369 27.01 14.07 13.60
CA GLN A 369 25.78 13.36 13.99
C GLN A 369 25.39 12.27 12.98
N ASP A 370 24.59 11.31 13.44
CA ASP A 370 23.97 10.30 12.58
C ASP A 370 23.06 10.96 11.54
N LEU A 371 22.98 10.37 10.35
CA LEU A 371 22.10 10.84 9.27
C LEU A 371 20.65 10.86 9.72
N LEU A 372 20.23 9.82 10.44
CA LEU A 372 18.86 9.61 10.89
C LEU A 372 18.35 10.68 11.86
N GLU A 373 19.24 11.51 12.43
CA GLU A 373 18.84 12.66 13.23
C GLU A 373 18.02 13.66 12.40
N ARG A 374 18.40 13.87 11.13
CA ARG A 374 17.76 14.85 10.24
C ARG A 374 17.17 14.26 8.96
N SER A 375 17.57 13.05 8.56
CA SER A 375 17.20 12.47 7.26
C SER A 375 16.51 11.13 7.40
N SER A 376 15.62 10.86 6.44
CA SER A 376 14.85 9.63 6.34
C SER A 376 14.93 8.97 4.96
N GLU A 377 15.43 9.66 3.94
CA GLU A 377 15.42 9.19 2.55
C GLU A 377 16.71 9.57 1.81
N LEU A 378 17.27 8.63 1.04
CA LEU A 378 18.27 8.94 0.01
C LEU A 378 17.55 9.27 -1.30
N ILE A 379 17.77 10.48 -1.81
CA ILE A 379 17.06 11.03 -2.98
C ILE A 379 17.86 10.78 -4.25
N HIS A 380 19.16 11.03 -4.20
CA HIS A 380 20.05 10.80 -5.33
C HIS A 380 21.48 10.53 -4.88
N SER A 381 22.23 9.79 -5.69
CA SER A 381 23.67 9.63 -5.48
C SER A 381 24.40 9.52 -6.81
N GLY A 382 25.64 9.99 -6.84
CA GLY A 382 26.43 10.02 -8.06
C GLY A 382 27.80 10.66 -7.88
N GLU A 383 28.63 10.59 -8.92
CA GLU A 383 29.93 11.26 -8.93
C GLU A 383 29.83 12.65 -9.53
N LEU A 384 30.41 13.63 -8.86
CA LEU A 384 30.57 14.99 -9.37
C LEU A 384 32.02 15.45 -9.17
N THR A 385 32.45 16.35 -10.03
CA THR A 385 33.69 17.10 -9.80
C THR A 385 33.33 18.35 -9.01
N SER A 386 33.83 18.44 -7.78
CA SER A 386 33.72 19.65 -6.97
C SER A 386 34.95 20.53 -7.17
N VAL A 387 34.73 21.81 -7.40
CA VAL A 387 35.79 22.81 -7.56
C VAL A 387 35.87 23.63 -6.28
N THR A 388 37.02 23.55 -5.61
CA THR A 388 37.26 24.34 -4.40
C THR A 388 37.40 25.84 -4.71
N ARG A 389 37.25 26.70 -3.69
CA ARG A 389 37.49 28.15 -3.82
C ARG A 389 38.89 28.51 -4.35
N GLN A 390 39.87 27.63 -4.12
CA GLN A 390 41.24 27.76 -4.64
C GLN A 390 41.41 27.25 -6.08
N GLY A 391 40.33 26.88 -6.77
CA GLY A 391 40.33 26.40 -8.15
C GLY A 391 40.79 24.94 -8.32
N ARG A 392 41.02 24.19 -7.23
CA ARG A 392 41.37 22.77 -7.32
C ARG A 392 40.12 21.91 -7.53
N SER A 393 40.13 21.10 -8.57
CA SER A 393 39.08 20.13 -8.88
C SER A 393 39.29 18.82 -8.13
N GLN A 394 38.23 18.29 -7.54
CA GLN A 394 38.24 17.05 -6.77
C GLN A 394 37.03 16.20 -7.16
N GLN A 395 37.28 14.99 -7.65
CA GLN A 395 36.20 14.02 -7.87
C GLN A 395 35.75 13.45 -6.53
N ARG A 396 34.43 13.50 -6.27
CA ARG A 396 33.81 12.98 -5.07
C ARG A 396 32.52 12.25 -5.43
N THR A 397 32.12 11.31 -4.59
CA THR A 397 30.80 10.69 -4.67
C THR A 397 29.88 11.40 -3.69
N PHE A 398 28.78 11.92 -4.19
CA PHE A 398 27.79 12.69 -3.44
C PHE A 398 26.54 11.85 -3.20
N PHE A 399 25.92 12.05 -2.04
CA PHE A 399 24.73 11.39 -1.57
C PHE A 399 23.79 12.46 -1.03
N LEU A 400 22.73 12.76 -1.78
CA LEU A 400 21.71 13.73 -1.43
C LEU A 400 20.61 13.04 -0.63
N PHE A 401 20.49 13.40 0.63
CA PHE A 401 19.39 13.03 1.50
C PHE A 401 18.45 14.23 1.69
N ASP A 402 17.25 13.99 2.23
CA ASP A 402 16.44 15.06 2.80
C ASP A 402 17.23 15.83 3.87
N HIS A 403 17.27 17.16 3.78
CA HIS A 403 17.98 18.10 4.69
C HIS A 403 19.52 18.11 4.63
N GLN A 404 20.17 17.17 3.95
CA GLN A 404 21.64 17.18 3.88
C GLN A 404 22.24 16.47 2.66
N LEU A 405 23.35 17.02 2.19
CA LEU A 405 24.20 16.44 1.14
C LEU A 405 25.51 15.95 1.76
N VAL A 406 25.77 14.64 1.70
CA VAL A 406 27.03 14.03 2.16
C VAL A 406 27.94 13.73 0.98
N PHE A 407 29.25 13.89 1.15
CA PHE A 407 30.22 13.55 0.11
C PHE A 407 31.41 12.75 0.63
N CYS A 408 31.80 11.76 -0.16
CA CYS A 408 32.82 10.78 0.15
C CYS A 408 33.91 10.72 -0.93
N LYS A 409 35.08 10.22 -0.54
CA LYS A 409 36.17 9.85 -1.45
C LYS A 409 36.24 8.32 -1.55
N LYS A 410 36.25 7.77 -2.78
CA LYS A 410 36.50 6.35 -3.01
C LYS A 410 37.93 5.97 -2.66
N ASP A 411 38.12 4.79 -2.09
CA ASP A 411 39.45 4.19 -1.94
C ASP A 411 40.10 3.97 -3.32
N LEU A 412 41.43 4.07 -3.37
CA LEU A 412 42.18 3.93 -4.62
C LEU A 412 42.20 2.48 -5.14
N LEU A 413 42.22 1.51 -4.23
CA LEU A 413 42.30 0.08 -4.54
C LEU A 413 40.93 -0.58 -4.42
N ARG A 414 40.16 -0.20 -3.41
CA ARG A 414 38.86 -0.80 -3.09
C ARG A 414 37.70 0.14 -3.43
N ARG A 415 37.22 0.09 -4.68
CA ARG A 415 36.16 1.00 -5.16
C ARG A 415 34.84 0.94 -4.37
N ASP A 416 34.62 -0.13 -3.62
CA ASP A 416 33.50 -0.35 -2.69
C ASP A 416 33.65 0.40 -1.35
N VAL A 417 34.86 0.84 -0.99
CA VAL A 417 35.15 1.54 0.26
C VAL A 417 35.09 3.07 0.05
N LEU A 418 34.32 3.72 0.91
CA LEU A 418 34.10 5.17 0.89
C LEU A 418 34.61 5.79 2.19
N TYR A 419 35.39 6.87 2.06
CA TYR A 419 35.83 7.69 3.18
C TYR A 419 35.02 8.97 3.25
N TYR A 420 34.46 9.27 4.41
CA TYR A 420 33.74 10.51 4.67
C TYR A 420 34.64 11.73 4.41
N ARG A 421 34.09 12.79 3.81
CA ARG A 421 34.81 14.06 3.57
C ARG A 421 34.05 15.30 4.00
N GLY A 422 32.78 15.18 4.32
CA GLY A 422 31.98 16.28 4.82
C GLY A 422 30.51 16.14 4.44
N ARG A 423 29.74 17.12 4.92
CA ARG A 423 28.32 17.26 4.63
C ARG A 423 27.96 18.74 4.46
N THR A 424 26.82 18.99 3.83
CA THR A 424 26.25 20.32 3.64
C THR A 424 24.79 20.28 4.05
N ASP A 425 24.36 21.26 4.82
CA ASP A 425 22.96 21.45 5.17
C ASP A 425 22.21 22.00 3.94
N THR A 426 21.30 21.22 3.36
CA THR A 426 20.54 21.65 2.19
C THR A 426 19.48 22.68 2.54
N ASP A 427 19.10 22.79 3.81
CA ASP A 427 18.18 23.84 4.30
C ASP A 427 18.85 25.22 4.36
N ALA A 428 20.18 25.28 4.33
CA ALA A 428 20.96 26.51 4.41
C ALA A 428 21.48 27.00 3.05
N VAL A 429 21.17 26.31 1.95
CA VAL A 429 21.69 26.62 0.61
C VAL A 429 20.62 26.63 -0.47
N GLU A 430 20.87 27.40 -1.52
CA GLU A 430 20.07 27.50 -2.72
C GLU A 430 20.81 26.94 -3.92
N LEU A 431 20.06 26.26 -4.79
CA LEU A 431 20.57 25.70 -6.03
C LEU A 431 20.59 26.75 -7.14
N VAL A 432 21.75 26.97 -7.73
CA VAL A 432 21.93 27.88 -8.86
C VAL A 432 22.46 27.10 -10.07
N ASP A 433 21.65 27.05 -11.13
CA ASP A 433 22.05 26.51 -12.42
C ASP A 433 23.02 27.48 -13.12
N LEU A 434 24.11 26.97 -13.70
CA LEU A 434 25.14 27.75 -14.37
C LEU A 434 25.23 27.37 -15.84
N GLU A 435 25.27 28.37 -16.71
CA GLU A 435 25.50 28.16 -18.14
C GLU A 435 26.93 27.73 -18.42
N ASP A 436 27.10 27.00 -19.52
CA ASP A 436 28.42 26.63 -20.03
C ASP A 436 29.13 27.89 -20.52
N GLY A 437 30.39 28.06 -20.12
CA GLY A 437 31.11 29.28 -20.42
C GLY A 437 32.37 29.45 -19.59
N ARG A 438 32.82 30.69 -19.46
CA ARG A 438 33.99 31.04 -18.64
C ARG A 438 33.51 31.73 -17.37
N ASP A 439 33.86 31.19 -16.22
CA ASP A 439 33.61 31.87 -14.94
C ASP A 439 34.52 33.10 -14.86
N GLY A 440 33.93 34.30 -14.99
CA GLY A 440 34.66 35.56 -14.93
C GLY A 440 35.39 35.79 -13.59
N ALA A 441 34.92 35.16 -12.51
CA ALA A 441 35.53 35.31 -11.18
C ALA A 441 36.76 34.40 -10.98
N ARG A 442 36.84 33.26 -11.68
CA ARG A 442 37.93 32.26 -11.51
C ARG A 442 38.74 31.95 -12.75
N GLY A 443 38.35 32.48 -13.92
CA GLY A 443 38.98 32.20 -15.20
C GLY A 443 38.83 30.74 -15.67
N LEU A 444 37.96 29.96 -15.03
CA LEU A 444 37.75 28.54 -15.29
C LEU A 444 36.72 28.32 -16.40
N GLY A 445 36.96 27.33 -17.26
CA GLY A 445 35.95 26.85 -18.19
C GLY A 445 34.94 25.97 -17.46
N LEU A 446 33.69 26.41 -17.39
CA LEU A 446 32.57 25.67 -16.83
C LEU A 446 31.86 24.90 -17.94
N ARG A 447 31.66 23.60 -17.71
CA ARG A 447 30.81 22.75 -18.54
C ARG A 447 29.95 21.88 -17.64
N ASN A 448 28.67 21.78 -17.97
CA ASN A 448 27.68 21.06 -17.19
C ASN A 448 27.75 21.43 -15.69
N ALA A 449 27.87 22.73 -15.40
CA ALA A 449 28.11 23.22 -14.05
C ALA A 449 26.82 23.68 -13.36
N PHE A 450 26.83 23.62 -12.04
CA PHE A 450 25.83 24.23 -11.14
C PHE A 450 26.49 24.47 -9.78
N ARG A 451 25.93 25.36 -8.95
CA ARG A 451 26.48 25.68 -7.63
C ARG A 451 25.43 25.64 -6.54
N LEU A 452 25.91 25.44 -5.30
CA LEU A 452 25.14 25.70 -4.09
C LEU A 452 25.65 26.99 -3.47
N ALA A 453 24.76 27.95 -3.31
CA ALA A 453 25.04 29.22 -2.65
C ALA A 453 24.32 29.26 -1.29
N SER A 454 24.95 29.82 -0.28
CA SER A 454 24.26 30.14 0.97
C SER A 454 23.19 31.22 0.76
N HIS A 455 22.29 31.37 1.72
CA HIS A 455 21.28 32.44 1.70
C HIS A 455 21.89 33.86 1.70
N THR A 456 23.17 34.01 2.09
CA THR A 456 23.91 35.28 2.00
C THR A 456 24.55 35.50 0.62
N GLY A 457 24.38 34.55 -0.31
CA GLY A 457 24.91 34.59 -1.67
C GLY A 457 26.32 34.00 -1.82
N ASP A 458 26.99 33.66 -0.71
CA ASP A 458 28.33 33.07 -0.72
C ASP A 458 28.30 31.67 -1.31
N GLU A 459 29.20 31.39 -2.26
CA GLU A 459 29.31 30.06 -2.83
C GLU A 459 29.86 29.05 -1.82
N VAL A 460 29.10 27.98 -1.61
CA VAL A 460 29.48 26.85 -0.76
C VAL A 460 30.13 25.77 -1.61
N HIS A 461 29.52 25.39 -2.74
CA HIS A 461 30.05 24.39 -3.67
C HIS A 461 29.86 24.80 -5.12
N LEU A 462 30.87 24.54 -5.94
CA LEU A 462 30.77 24.54 -7.40
C LEU A 462 30.94 23.12 -7.92
N PHE A 463 29.95 22.62 -8.66
CA PHE A 463 29.93 21.28 -9.23
C PHE A 463 30.01 21.31 -10.74
N CYS A 464 30.74 20.35 -11.30
CA CYS A 464 30.74 20.05 -12.73
C CYS A 464 30.38 18.58 -12.93
N ALA A 465 29.28 18.33 -13.64
CA ALA A 465 28.89 16.99 -14.06
C ALA A 465 29.66 16.57 -15.31
N ARG A 466 29.78 15.26 -15.53
CA ARG A 466 30.49 14.73 -16.70
C ARG A 466 29.68 14.90 -17.99
N LYS A 467 28.37 14.73 -17.88
CA LYS A 467 27.42 14.82 -18.99
C LYS A 467 26.28 15.79 -18.67
N PRO A 468 25.64 16.39 -19.69
CA PRO A 468 24.49 17.26 -19.48
C PRO A 468 23.30 16.53 -18.84
N GLU A 469 23.10 15.24 -19.14
CA GLU A 469 22.03 14.44 -18.52
C GLU A 469 22.27 14.24 -17.01
N ASP A 470 23.53 14.09 -16.60
CA ASP A 470 23.89 13.98 -15.19
C ASP A 470 23.62 15.30 -14.46
N LYS A 471 23.95 16.45 -15.07
CA LYS A 471 23.60 17.78 -14.54
C LYS A 471 22.09 17.90 -14.38
N ALA A 472 21.31 17.56 -15.40
CA ALA A 472 19.85 17.63 -15.36
C ALA A 472 19.27 16.76 -14.22
N ARG A 473 19.78 15.54 -14.03
CA ARG A 473 19.39 14.65 -12.93
C ARG A 473 19.70 15.25 -11.56
N TRP A 474 20.88 15.83 -11.38
CA TRP A 474 21.24 16.49 -10.12
C TRP A 474 20.36 17.70 -9.83
N LEU A 475 20.13 18.58 -10.82
CA LEU A 475 19.26 19.74 -10.66
C LEU A 475 17.83 19.31 -10.27
N GLN A 476 17.30 18.27 -10.93
CA GLN A 476 15.99 17.73 -10.58
C GLN A 476 15.98 17.12 -9.18
N ALA A 477 17.02 16.38 -8.80
CA ALA A 477 17.12 15.77 -7.47
C ALA A 477 17.11 16.80 -6.34
N PHE A 478 17.79 17.95 -6.49
CA PHE A 478 17.74 19.03 -5.51
C PHE A 478 16.34 19.68 -5.43
N ARG A 479 15.64 19.83 -6.56
CA ARG A 479 14.25 20.34 -6.56
C ARG A 479 13.29 19.35 -5.88
N ASP A 480 13.44 18.07 -6.18
CA ASP A 480 12.66 17.00 -5.56
C ASP A 480 12.93 16.92 -4.06
N GLU A 481 14.16 17.15 -3.63
CA GLU A 481 14.53 17.20 -2.22
C GLU A 481 13.86 18.36 -1.47
N ARG A 482 13.88 19.58 -2.03
CA ARG A 482 13.15 20.71 -1.43
C ARG A 482 11.64 20.47 -1.38
N ARG A 483 11.07 19.84 -2.42
CA ARG A 483 9.64 19.49 -2.46
C ARG A 483 9.30 18.47 -1.37
N ARG A 484 10.08 17.39 -1.24
CA ARG A 484 9.86 16.34 -0.22
C ARG A 484 9.95 16.88 1.20
N VAL A 485 10.94 17.73 1.49
CA VAL A 485 11.08 18.37 2.80
C VAL A 485 9.84 19.21 3.15
N GLN A 486 9.26 19.91 2.18
CA GLN A 486 8.03 20.69 2.39
C GLN A 486 6.81 19.78 2.61
N GLU A 487 6.66 18.73 1.81
CA GLU A 487 5.58 17.74 1.92
C GLU A 487 5.64 17.01 3.27
N ASP A 488 6.81 16.58 3.69
CA ASP A 488 7.03 15.90 4.97
C ASP A 488 6.65 16.75 6.16
N ARG A 489 7.02 18.04 6.11
CA ARG A 489 6.66 19.01 7.15
C ARG A 489 5.16 19.26 7.19
N ALA A 490 4.51 19.36 6.03
CA ALA A 490 3.06 19.56 5.95
C ALA A 490 2.27 18.34 6.44
N LEU A 491 2.78 17.13 6.18
CA LEU A 491 2.16 15.86 6.53
C LEU A 491 2.53 15.35 7.93
N GLY A 492 3.44 16.02 8.64
CA GLY A 492 3.93 15.57 9.94
C GLY A 492 4.67 14.23 9.87
N MET A 493 5.42 14.02 8.78
CA MET A 493 6.14 12.78 8.50
C MET A 493 7.39 12.66 9.36
N GLU A 494 7.19 12.30 10.62
CA GLU A 494 8.27 12.07 11.57
C GLU A 494 8.50 10.58 11.82
N ILE A 495 9.78 10.20 11.85
CA ILE A 495 10.22 8.88 12.30
C ILE A 495 10.53 8.98 13.79
N SER A 496 9.98 8.07 14.58
CA SER A 496 10.18 8.11 16.02
C SER A 496 11.65 7.92 16.40
N GLU A 497 12.07 8.60 17.46
CA GLU A 497 13.43 8.49 18.02
C GLU A 497 13.82 7.04 18.35
N ASN A 498 12.86 6.23 18.80
CA ASN A 498 13.08 4.83 19.10
C ASN A 498 13.41 4.01 17.84
N GLN A 499 12.72 4.27 16.72
CA GLN A 499 12.98 3.60 15.45
C GLN A 499 14.35 3.98 14.89
N LYS A 500 14.73 5.26 14.94
CA LYS A 500 16.07 5.74 14.52
C LYS A 500 17.18 5.04 15.30
N LYS A 501 17.07 5.01 16.64
CA LYS A 501 18.05 4.37 17.52
C LYS A 501 18.14 2.86 17.28
N LEU A 502 17.01 2.20 17.07
CA LEU A 502 16.98 0.76 16.78
C LEU A 502 17.66 0.43 15.45
N ALA A 503 17.40 1.20 14.40
CA ALA A 503 18.03 1.04 13.08
C ALA A 503 19.57 1.17 13.18
N MET A 504 20.06 2.20 13.88
CA MET A 504 21.50 2.40 14.11
C MET A 504 22.12 1.25 14.92
N LEU A 505 21.48 0.81 16.01
CA LEU A 505 21.96 -0.29 16.82
C LEU A 505 22.05 -1.60 16.01
N ASN A 506 21.04 -1.88 15.18
CA ASN A 506 21.01 -3.06 14.33
C ASN A 506 22.12 -3.03 13.27
N ALA A 507 22.35 -1.86 12.65
CA ALA A 507 23.43 -1.68 11.68
C ALA A 507 24.82 -1.90 12.31
N GLN A 508 25.05 -1.36 13.51
CA GLN A 508 26.30 -1.56 14.25
C GLN A 508 26.53 -3.03 14.61
N LYS A 509 25.50 -3.74 15.12
CA LYS A 509 25.61 -5.18 15.44
C LYS A 509 25.98 -6.01 14.21
N ALA A 510 25.36 -5.74 13.06
CA ALA A 510 25.64 -6.44 11.81
C ALA A 510 27.09 -6.24 11.33
N ALA A 511 27.65 -5.04 11.51
CA ALA A 511 29.04 -4.75 11.15
C ALA A 511 30.06 -5.47 12.07
N HIS A 512 29.78 -5.53 13.38
CA HIS A 512 30.63 -6.25 14.34
C HIS A 512 30.61 -7.77 14.13
N GLY A 513 29.45 -8.33 13.73
CA GLY A 513 29.33 -9.76 13.39
C GLY A 513 30.18 -10.18 12.19
N LYS A 514 30.34 -9.30 11.18
CA LYS A 514 31.23 -9.55 10.03
C LYS A 514 32.72 -9.51 10.38
N SER A 515 33.12 -8.69 11.35
CA SER A 515 34.54 -8.62 11.76
C SER A 515 35.00 -9.88 12.50
N LYS A 516 34.13 -10.51 13.31
CA LYS A 516 34.46 -11.77 14.01
C LYS A 516 34.56 -13.00 13.10
N GLY A 517 33.99 -12.94 11.89
CA GLY A 517 34.08 -14.03 10.90
C GLY A 517 35.35 -14.01 10.05
N CYS A 518 36.10 -12.90 10.03
CA CYS A 518 37.36 -12.78 9.28
C CYS A 518 38.61 -13.12 10.11
N GLU A 519 38.49 -13.41 11.40
CA GLU A 519 39.62 -13.81 12.26
C GLU A 519 39.79 -15.33 12.37
N LEU A 520 38.99 -16.12 11.64
CA LEU A 520 39.08 -17.58 11.57
C LEU A 520 38.97 -18.05 10.11
N SER A 521 39.99 -17.80 9.30
CA SER A 521 40.24 -18.54 8.05
C SER A 521 41.72 -18.50 7.68
#